data_AF-A0A960QFE4-F1
#
_entry.id   AF-A0A960QFE4-F1
#
_cell.length_a   1.000
_cell.length_b   1.000
_cell.length_c   1.000
_cell.angle_alpha   90.00
_cell.angle_beta   90.00
_cell.angle_gamma   90.00
#
_symmetry.space_group_name_H-M   'P 1'
#
loop_
_entity.id
_entity.type
_entity.pdbx_description
1 polymer ?
#
loop_
_entity_poly.entity_id
_entity_poly.type
_entity_poly.pdbx_seq_one_letter_code
_entity_poly.pdbx_strand_id
1 'polypeptide(L)'
;NQEWHFYRLPKGSHSYDGAHGWNTEWPRIREIGEGGDLLATMHGTFWKFPAGFSLKNSAGIAPRSNYLKVIGDFCRWNDRIVLGCDDSAKAEFLNTRTFKAAHGAPKQSNSNLWFVEPERLDHLGPAIGRGSVWLREDLEAGAVSDAYLFSGYDHRQLHLTHASAEPVTFTLEVDREGTNVWETLTEFTVPAKGTESHVFTADEAGAWVRLKTSASAVGVTANFQYRNRDDRGEENAALFAGITAPGQKAATTGVMRSLGYDRLGLVAGDGDDGVRYYELNEKLELTEVDDPKAALDLVHAVRQPEKSITEDAASVVLIEDGKRYRLPKNERYQMMAAKADSPQVGRTLKDFLDQSLTKGAKVTVSSTHEAYAPENAVDGVLDDEAARWISTNTGLGWIELDLGSEKTIRSLWVVSGWNKDPQYVAKNFDVEIKVGDEWKLVPGGEVRDSPRVEAELRFEEPIQAQQLRISAVNTGFLRIYEIAAFEECPDIEPERFDGFGPAR
;
A
#
# COMPACT_ATOMS: atom_id res chain seq x y z
N ASN A 1 -0.85 37.72 27.55
CA ASN A 1 -1.99 38.19 26.72
C ASN A 1 -2.97 37.07 26.40
N GLN A 2 -2.61 35.78 26.58
CA GLN A 2 -3.45 34.61 26.20
C GLN A 2 -3.88 34.60 24.72
N GLU A 3 -3.24 35.40 23.89
CA GLU A 3 -3.47 35.48 22.45
C GLU A 3 -2.55 34.48 21.76
N TRP A 4 -3.12 33.66 20.88
CA TRP A 4 -2.39 32.70 20.08
C TRP A 4 -2.12 33.29 18.69
N HIS A 5 -0.89 33.10 18.21
CA HIS A 5 -0.49 33.48 16.86
C HIS A 5 -0.07 32.22 16.10
N PHE A 6 -0.57 32.06 14.88
CA PHE A 6 -0.36 30.87 14.08
C PHE A 6 0.63 31.13 12.94
N TYR A 7 1.61 30.24 12.83
CA TYR A 7 2.61 30.21 11.77
C TYR A 7 2.63 28.81 11.16
N ARG A 8 2.64 28.75 9.83
CA ARG A 8 2.62 27.51 9.06
C ARG A 8 3.97 27.28 8.42
N LEU A 9 4.49 26.06 8.61
CA LEU A 9 5.70 25.58 7.95
C LEU A 9 5.33 24.68 6.77
N PRO A 10 6.05 24.78 5.63
CA PRO A 10 5.92 23.83 4.54
C PRO A 10 6.23 22.40 5.00
N LYS A 11 5.41 21.43 4.58
CA LYS A 11 5.67 20.01 4.85
C LYS A 11 6.68 19.45 3.84
N GLY A 12 7.73 18.81 4.34
CA GLY A 12 8.72 18.12 3.50
C GLY A 12 8.16 16.85 2.85
N SER A 13 7.35 16.11 3.60
CA SER A 13 6.72 14.87 3.16
C SER A 13 5.29 14.72 3.64
N HIS A 14 4.43 14.14 2.78
CA HIS A 14 3.07 13.70 3.15
C HIS A 14 3.04 12.32 3.81
N SER A 15 4.17 11.61 3.90
CA SER A 15 4.23 10.32 4.60
C SER A 15 3.87 10.42 6.09
N TYR A 16 3.92 11.63 6.63
CA TYR A 16 3.59 11.96 8.03
C TYR A 16 2.13 12.41 8.21
N ASP A 17 1.32 12.47 7.13
CA ASP A 17 -0.08 12.93 7.16
C ASP A 17 -1.08 11.76 7.28
N GLY A 18 -0.77 10.76 8.11
CA GLY A 18 -1.64 9.60 8.30
C GLY A 18 -2.98 9.99 8.93
N ALA A 19 -4.10 9.54 8.34
CA ALA A 19 -5.46 9.84 8.83
C ALA A 19 -5.72 9.44 10.29
N HIS A 20 -4.92 8.51 10.82
CA HIS A 20 -4.99 8.01 12.19
C HIS A 20 -4.05 8.74 13.18
N GLY A 21 -3.25 9.70 12.72
CA GLY A 21 -2.37 10.52 13.56
C GLY A 21 -1.13 9.82 14.16
N TRP A 22 -1.01 8.50 14.04
CA TRP A 22 0.10 7.72 14.66
C TRP A 22 1.45 7.93 13.95
N ASN A 23 1.43 8.35 12.68
CA ASN A 23 2.65 8.71 11.93
C ASN A 23 3.02 10.19 12.13
N THR A 24 2.20 10.95 12.86
CA THR A 24 2.46 12.34 13.18
C THR A 24 3.39 12.37 14.38
N GLU A 25 4.69 12.21 14.14
CA GLU A 25 5.65 12.55 15.17
C GLU A 25 5.51 14.03 15.50
N TRP A 26 5.48 14.32 16.79
CA TRP A 26 5.27 15.67 17.26
C TRP A 26 6.53 16.51 17.02
N PRO A 27 6.39 17.83 16.87
CA PRO A 27 7.55 18.70 16.73
C PRO A 27 8.53 18.52 17.88
N ARG A 28 9.79 18.28 17.55
CA ARG A 28 10.91 18.29 18.51
C ARG A 28 11.75 19.50 18.21
N ILE A 29 12.10 20.26 19.25
CA ILE A 29 12.98 21.43 19.14
C ILE A 29 13.98 21.33 20.28
N ARG A 30 15.26 21.16 19.98
CA ARG A 30 16.30 20.97 21.00
C ARG A 30 17.60 21.66 20.63
N GLU A 31 18.35 22.00 21.66
CA GLU A 31 19.73 22.44 21.56
C GLU A 31 20.58 21.24 21.11
N ILE A 32 21.47 21.47 20.13
CA ILE A 32 22.43 20.47 19.63
C ILE A 32 23.87 20.99 19.53
N GLY A 33 24.19 22.12 20.16
CA GLY A 33 25.51 22.73 20.17
C GLY A 33 25.74 23.82 19.13
N GLU A 34 24.68 24.36 18.52
CA GLU A 34 24.75 25.36 17.43
C GLU A 34 24.55 26.81 17.94
N GLY A 35 24.66 27.03 19.24
CA GLY A 35 24.65 28.36 19.84
C GLY A 35 23.26 28.99 19.85
N GLY A 36 23.04 29.98 18.98
CA GLY A 36 21.77 30.72 18.90
C GLY A 36 20.64 29.93 18.21
N ASP A 37 20.98 28.81 17.60
CA ASP A 37 20.05 27.97 16.84
C ASP A 37 19.79 26.64 17.56
N LEU A 38 18.54 26.19 17.45
CA LEU A 38 18.06 24.89 17.85
C LEU A 38 17.84 24.06 16.60
N LEU A 39 17.97 22.74 16.72
CA LEU A 39 17.48 21.83 15.70
C LEU A 39 16.01 21.53 15.97
N ALA A 40 15.18 21.60 14.94
CA ALA A 40 13.82 21.12 14.99
C ALA A 40 13.52 20.05 13.93
N THR A 41 12.59 19.15 14.24
CA THR A 41 12.13 18.10 13.32
C THR A 41 10.61 18.12 13.24
N MET A 42 10.08 18.09 12.01
CA MET A 42 8.65 17.94 11.77
C MET A 42 8.41 17.56 10.30
N HIS A 43 7.46 16.64 10.04
CA HIS A 43 7.02 16.25 8.70
C HIS A 43 8.15 15.90 7.70
N GLY A 44 9.22 15.25 8.18
CA GLY A 44 10.33 14.81 7.33
C GLY A 44 11.33 15.92 6.97
N THR A 45 11.38 17.02 7.72
CA THR A 45 12.34 18.12 7.53
C THR A 45 13.12 18.37 8.81
N PHE A 46 14.45 18.52 8.69
CA PHE A 46 15.26 19.17 9.71
C PHE A 46 15.21 20.68 9.52
N TRP A 47 14.92 21.41 10.58
CA TRP A 47 14.83 22.86 10.58
C TRP A 47 15.91 23.45 11.46
N LYS A 48 16.58 24.47 10.94
CA LYS A 48 17.25 25.45 11.80
C LYS A 48 16.15 26.30 12.42
N PHE A 49 16.12 26.34 13.75
CA PHE A 49 15.08 27.04 14.51
C PHE A 49 15.74 28.06 15.46
N PRO A 50 15.45 29.36 15.35
CA PRO A 50 16.11 30.37 16.16
C PRO A 50 15.64 30.30 17.62
N ALA A 51 16.57 30.23 18.58
CA ALA A 51 16.22 30.17 20.01
C ALA A 51 15.47 31.43 20.50
N GLY A 52 15.66 32.56 19.82
CA GLY A 52 14.99 33.83 20.10
C GLY A 52 13.65 34.03 19.38
N PHE A 53 13.05 32.97 18.82
CA PHE A 53 11.78 33.05 18.11
C PHE A 53 10.68 33.66 18.99
N SER A 54 10.06 34.74 18.51
CA SER A 54 8.94 35.41 19.17
C SER A 54 8.11 36.19 18.14
N LEU A 55 6.93 36.69 18.52
CA LEU A 55 6.10 37.52 17.64
C LEU A 55 6.85 38.75 17.09
N LYS A 56 7.79 39.33 17.86
CA LYS A 56 8.58 40.50 17.45
C LYS A 56 9.87 40.13 16.71
N ASN A 57 10.23 38.85 16.71
CA ASN A 57 11.45 38.30 16.12
C ASN A 57 11.19 36.87 15.66
N SER A 58 10.45 36.73 14.57
CA SER A 58 9.97 35.46 14.02
C SER A 58 10.75 35.01 12.78
N ALA A 59 11.74 35.78 12.33
CA ALA A 59 12.62 35.39 11.24
C ALA A 59 13.64 34.34 11.68
N GLY A 60 14.24 33.65 10.71
CA GLY A 60 15.39 32.76 10.93
C GLY A 60 15.08 31.26 10.91
N ILE A 61 13.82 30.85 10.86
CA ILE A 61 13.46 29.46 10.58
C ILE A 61 13.86 29.14 9.13
N ALA A 62 14.64 28.08 8.93
CA ALA A 62 15.04 27.63 7.59
C ALA A 62 15.13 26.10 7.52
N PRO A 63 14.76 25.48 6.38
CA PRO A 63 14.97 24.06 6.19
C PRO A 63 16.47 23.78 6.03
N ARG A 64 16.96 22.69 6.63
CA ARG A 64 18.31 22.17 6.45
C ARG A 64 18.33 21.10 5.36
N SER A 65 17.61 20.00 5.60
CA SER A 65 17.42 18.93 4.63
C SER A 65 16.12 18.18 4.88
N ASN A 66 15.68 17.43 3.88
CA ASN A 66 14.61 16.44 4.05
C ASN A 66 15.16 15.04 4.29
N TYR A 67 14.43 14.28 5.10
CA TYR A 67 14.80 12.92 5.49
C TYR A 67 13.61 11.96 5.32
N LEU A 68 13.92 10.68 5.09
CA LEU A 68 12.94 9.60 4.86
C LEU A 68 12.80 8.62 6.03
N LYS A 69 13.45 8.91 7.16
CA LYS A 69 13.47 8.08 8.37
C LYS A 69 12.55 8.68 9.43
N VAL A 70 11.80 7.88 10.19
CA VAL A 70 11.04 8.43 11.32
C VAL A 70 12.00 8.69 12.47
N ILE A 71 12.02 9.93 12.97
CA ILE A 71 12.91 10.38 14.05
C ILE A 71 12.03 10.79 15.22
N GLY A 72 12.04 10.00 16.28
CA GLY A 72 11.23 10.25 17.48
C GLY A 72 11.87 11.31 18.40
N ASP A 73 13.20 11.30 18.49
CA ASP A 73 13.96 12.29 19.28
C ASP A 73 15.43 12.38 18.84
N PHE A 74 16.17 13.36 19.37
CA PHE A 74 17.60 13.51 19.15
C PHE A 74 18.29 14.30 20.26
N CYS A 75 19.60 14.13 20.37
CA CYS A 75 20.44 14.96 21.22
C CYS A 75 21.87 15.03 20.70
N ARG A 76 22.65 15.97 21.22
CA ARG A 76 24.11 15.95 21.06
C ARG A 76 24.72 14.91 22.00
N TRP A 77 25.66 14.13 21.48
CA TRP A 77 26.52 13.21 22.25
C TRP A 77 27.96 13.35 21.79
N ASN A 78 28.84 13.86 22.66
CA ASN A 78 30.21 14.22 22.31
C ASN A 78 30.27 15.17 21.08
N ASP A 79 30.91 14.71 20.01
CA ASP A 79 31.10 15.36 18.73
C ASP A 79 30.09 14.88 17.66
N ARG A 80 29.05 14.14 18.07
CA ARG A 80 27.99 13.62 17.19
C ARG A 80 26.61 14.13 17.58
N ILE A 81 25.69 14.01 16.64
CA ILE A 81 24.24 14.05 16.89
C ILE A 81 23.73 12.61 16.89
N VAL A 82 22.94 12.27 17.90
CA VAL A 82 22.30 10.96 18.04
C VAL A 82 20.84 11.13 17.73
N LEU A 83 20.36 10.39 16.74
CA LEU A 83 18.96 10.34 16.35
C LEU A 83 18.36 9.03 16.88
N GLY A 84 17.26 9.13 17.63
CA GLY A 84 16.41 7.98 17.97
C GLY A 84 15.43 7.75 16.84
N CYS A 85 15.47 6.56 16.23
CA CYS A 85 14.74 6.28 15.01
C CYS A 85 13.78 5.11 15.15
N ASP A 86 12.62 5.24 14.50
CA ASP A 86 11.62 4.18 14.39
C ASP A 86 11.67 3.60 12.97
N ASP A 87 12.29 2.44 12.84
CA ASP A 87 12.71 1.90 11.56
C ASP A 87 11.67 0.97 10.94
N SER A 88 10.95 0.23 11.78
CA SER A 88 9.84 -0.60 11.33
C SER A 88 8.89 -0.93 12.48
N ALA A 89 7.58 -0.89 12.22
CA ALA A 89 6.56 -1.22 13.20
C ALA A 89 5.95 -2.59 12.93
N LYS A 90 5.80 -3.43 13.96
CA LYS A 90 5.07 -4.71 13.87
C LYS A 90 3.59 -4.50 13.53
N ALA A 91 2.98 -3.49 14.13
CA ALA A 91 1.54 -3.26 14.01
C ALA A 91 1.24 -2.47 12.72
N GLU A 92 0.40 -3.05 11.88
CA GLU A 92 -0.04 -2.44 10.62
C GLU A 92 -1.53 -2.11 10.72
N PHE A 93 -1.87 -0.94 11.25
CA PHE A 93 -3.25 -0.62 11.61
C PHE A 93 -4.18 -0.42 10.40
N LEU A 94 -3.72 0.31 9.37
CA LEU A 94 -4.53 0.70 8.21
C LEU A 94 -3.84 0.41 6.86
N ASN A 95 -2.67 -0.21 6.88
CA ASN A 95 -1.88 -0.51 5.69
C ASN A 95 -1.97 -2.00 5.29
N THR A 96 -3.20 -2.54 5.29
CA THR A 96 -3.53 -3.94 4.97
C THR A 96 -4.00 -4.06 3.52
N ARG A 97 -3.09 -3.75 2.60
CA ARG A 97 -3.35 -3.63 1.17
C ARG A 97 -3.14 -4.95 0.44
N THR A 98 -3.91 -5.22 -0.62
CA THR A 98 -3.84 -6.50 -1.35
C THR A 98 -2.52 -6.67 -2.10
N PHE A 99 -1.89 -5.56 -2.52
CA PHE A 99 -0.55 -5.61 -3.12
C PHE A 99 0.58 -5.87 -2.12
N LYS A 100 0.28 -5.89 -0.81
CA LYS A 100 1.28 -6.03 0.23
C LYS A 100 1.38 -7.47 0.68
N ALA A 101 2.60 -7.93 0.95
CA ALA A 101 2.81 -9.22 1.58
C ALA A 101 2.02 -9.37 2.89
N ALA A 102 1.23 -10.44 3.00
CA ALA A 102 0.34 -10.69 4.15
C ALA A 102 1.10 -10.78 5.49
N HIS A 103 2.38 -11.18 5.46
CA HIS A 103 3.25 -11.25 6.63
C HIS A 103 4.43 -10.27 6.57
N GLY A 104 4.33 -9.24 5.73
CA GLY A 104 5.42 -8.28 5.45
C GLY A 104 5.89 -7.46 6.66
N ALA A 105 5.04 -7.32 7.67
CA ALA A 105 5.42 -6.67 8.93
C ALA A 105 6.56 -7.44 9.64
N PRO A 106 7.46 -6.74 10.35
CA PRO A 106 8.40 -7.43 11.21
C PRO A 106 7.65 -8.12 12.37
N LYS A 107 8.20 -9.23 12.89
CA LYS A 107 7.59 -9.93 14.04
C LYS A 107 7.59 -9.09 15.33
N GLN A 108 8.43 -8.05 15.37
CA GLN A 108 8.58 -7.08 16.45
C GLN A 108 8.96 -5.71 15.86
N SER A 109 8.56 -4.61 16.50
CA SER A 109 8.99 -3.28 16.08
C SER A 109 10.49 -3.08 16.32
N ASN A 110 11.15 -2.39 15.39
CA ASN A 110 12.58 -2.14 15.42
C ASN A 110 12.83 -0.63 15.49
N SER A 111 13.65 -0.24 16.45
CA SER A 111 14.18 1.12 16.58
C SER A 111 15.70 1.04 16.69
N ASN A 112 16.41 2.07 16.23
CA ASN A 112 17.86 2.12 16.31
C ASN A 112 18.35 3.53 16.63
N LEU A 113 19.57 3.62 17.16
CA LEU A 113 20.28 4.88 17.31
C LEU A 113 21.13 5.12 16.07
N TRP A 114 21.03 6.33 15.53
CA TRP A 114 21.85 6.76 14.41
C TRP A 114 22.76 7.91 14.84
N PHE A 115 24.05 7.64 14.87
CA PHE A 115 25.08 8.63 15.17
C PHE A 115 25.53 9.27 13.86
N VAL A 116 25.44 10.60 13.78
CA VAL A 116 25.87 11.37 12.62
C VAL A 116 26.78 12.52 13.02
N GLU A 117 27.69 12.88 12.12
CA GLU A 117 28.36 14.18 12.20
C GLU A 117 27.32 15.30 12.06
N PRO A 118 27.45 16.44 12.75
CA PRO A 118 26.51 17.55 12.66
C PRO A 118 26.21 18.00 11.22
N GLU A 119 27.23 18.04 10.34
CA GLU A 119 27.09 18.46 8.94
C GLU A 119 26.18 17.52 8.14
N ARG A 120 25.99 16.28 8.60
CA ARG A 120 25.09 15.32 7.94
C ARG A 120 23.65 15.81 7.90
N LEU A 121 23.25 16.65 8.85
CA LEU A 121 21.89 17.22 8.93
C LEU A 121 21.53 18.08 7.73
N ASP A 122 22.51 18.57 6.95
CA ASP A 122 22.30 19.36 5.73
C ASP A 122 22.41 18.52 4.44
N HIS A 123 22.70 17.22 4.55
CA HIS A 123 23.10 16.38 3.42
C HIS A 123 22.30 15.08 3.29
N LEU A 124 21.08 15.02 3.83
CA LEU A 124 20.19 13.86 3.67
C LEU A 124 19.31 13.90 2.42
N GLY A 125 18.98 15.11 1.96
CA GLY A 125 18.18 15.33 0.77
C GLY A 125 17.90 16.81 0.55
N PRO A 126 17.62 17.22 -0.70
CA PRO A 126 17.28 18.61 -0.99
C PRO A 126 16.03 19.04 -0.21
N ALA A 127 16.03 20.26 0.31
CA ALA A 127 14.87 20.81 0.97
C ALA A 127 13.72 21.02 -0.04
N ILE A 128 12.56 20.48 0.28
CA ILE A 128 11.29 20.63 -0.41
C ILE A 128 10.23 20.95 0.65
N GLY A 129 9.18 21.65 0.24
CA GLY A 129 8.17 22.12 1.17
C GLY A 129 6.87 22.40 0.44
N ARG A 130 5.75 21.90 0.97
CA ARG A 130 4.44 22.23 0.41
C ARG A 130 3.37 22.31 1.48
N GLY A 131 2.35 23.10 1.22
CA GLY A 131 1.29 23.34 2.16
C GLY A 131 0.31 24.39 1.68
N SER A 132 -0.86 24.43 2.30
CA SER A 132 -1.89 25.41 1.99
C SER A 132 -2.20 26.25 3.21
N VAL A 133 -2.46 27.54 3.00
CA VAL A 133 -3.00 28.43 4.04
C VAL A 133 -4.52 28.40 4.04
N TRP A 134 -5.13 28.09 2.89
CA TRP A 134 -6.54 27.71 2.73
C TRP A 134 -6.63 26.50 1.81
N LEU A 135 -7.48 25.51 2.14
CA LEU A 135 -7.69 24.33 1.31
C LEU A 135 -9.18 24.02 1.13
N ARG A 136 -9.75 24.51 0.03
CA ARG A 136 -11.18 24.43 -0.31
C ARG A 136 -12.06 25.07 0.77
N GLU A 137 -11.66 26.24 1.24
CA GLU A 137 -12.33 26.96 2.32
C GLU A 137 -13.21 28.08 1.78
N ASP A 138 -14.37 28.28 2.40
CA ASP A 138 -15.21 29.45 2.16
C ASP A 138 -14.71 30.60 3.04
N LEU A 139 -14.46 31.76 2.42
CA LEU A 139 -13.85 32.92 3.05
C LEU A 139 -14.82 34.09 3.08
N GLU A 140 -14.75 34.88 4.14
CA GLU A 140 -15.41 36.19 4.22
C GLU A 140 -14.54 37.30 3.62
N ALA A 141 -15.17 38.38 3.18
CA ALA A 141 -14.45 39.56 2.68
C ALA A 141 -13.46 40.09 3.72
N GLY A 142 -12.21 40.30 3.30
CA GLY A 142 -11.13 40.76 4.18
C GLY A 142 -10.50 39.66 5.04
N ALA A 143 -10.90 38.39 4.92
CA ALA A 143 -10.26 37.30 5.64
C ALA A 143 -8.76 37.23 5.33
N VAL A 144 -7.95 37.06 6.38
CA VAL A 144 -6.49 36.99 6.33
C VAL A 144 -6.07 35.58 6.71
N SER A 145 -5.15 34.99 5.94
CA SER A 145 -4.61 33.67 6.21
C SER A 145 -3.62 33.68 7.37
N ASP A 146 -3.34 32.50 7.95
CA ASP A 146 -2.16 32.35 8.81
C ASP A 146 -0.88 32.71 8.04
N ALA A 147 0.15 33.16 8.77
CA ALA A 147 1.47 33.40 8.20
C ALA A 147 2.09 32.07 7.72
N TYR A 148 2.70 32.06 6.56
CA TYR A 148 3.36 30.91 5.96
C TYR A 148 4.84 31.21 5.72
N LEU A 149 5.73 30.31 6.12
CA LEU A 149 7.17 30.53 6.00
C LEU A 149 7.51 30.79 4.54
N PHE A 150 8.25 31.86 4.24
CA PHE A 150 8.58 32.25 2.87
C PHE A 150 10.07 32.20 2.55
N SER A 151 10.90 32.05 3.57
CA SER A 151 12.36 32.03 3.48
C SER A 151 12.93 30.61 3.42
N GLY A 152 14.21 30.51 3.06
CA GLY A 152 14.96 29.25 3.12
C GLY A 152 14.77 28.30 1.93
N TYR A 153 14.11 28.75 0.86
CA TYR A 153 13.92 27.97 -0.36
C TYR A 153 14.33 28.73 -1.63
N ASP A 154 15.05 28.07 -2.54
CA ASP A 154 15.54 28.68 -3.80
C ASP A 154 14.41 28.96 -4.80
N HIS A 155 13.47 28.02 -4.91
CA HIS A 155 12.33 28.10 -5.82
C HIS A 155 11.04 28.06 -5.02
N ARG A 156 10.18 29.04 -5.28
CA ARG A 156 8.93 29.20 -4.58
C ARG A 156 7.80 29.44 -5.58
N GLN A 157 6.67 28.80 -5.35
CA GLN A 157 5.47 28.96 -6.18
C GLN A 157 4.22 29.02 -5.30
N LEU A 158 3.26 29.84 -5.72
CA LEU A 158 1.89 29.88 -5.21
C LEU A 158 0.92 29.45 -6.32
N HIS A 159 -0.07 28.64 -5.95
CA HIS A 159 -1.22 28.30 -6.79
C HIS A 159 -2.50 28.69 -6.06
N LEU A 160 -3.32 29.51 -6.73
CA LEU A 160 -4.60 30.01 -6.23
C LEU A 160 -5.75 29.47 -7.08
N THR A 161 -6.82 29.05 -6.43
CA THR A 161 -8.09 28.68 -7.09
C THR A 161 -9.27 29.07 -6.22
N HIS A 162 -10.42 29.37 -6.83
CA HIS A 162 -11.68 29.50 -6.11
C HIS A 162 -12.87 29.04 -6.96
N ALA A 163 -14.01 28.79 -6.33
CA ALA A 163 -15.26 28.38 -6.97
C ALA A 163 -16.31 29.51 -7.10
N SER A 164 -15.99 30.72 -6.64
CA SER A 164 -16.86 31.90 -6.73
C SER A 164 -17.27 32.23 -8.18
N ALA A 165 -18.49 32.73 -8.36
CA ALA A 165 -19.07 33.10 -9.65
C ALA A 165 -18.53 34.42 -10.22
N GLU A 166 -17.89 35.23 -9.40
CA GLU A 166 -17.26 36.50 -9.77
C GLU A 166 -15.75 36.41 -9.59
N PRO A 167 -14.95 37.24 -10.30
CA PRO A 167 -13.53 37.38 -10.04
C PRO A 167 -13.25 37.81 -8.59
N VAL A 168 -12.19 37.28 -7.99
CA VAL A 168 -11.77 37.61 -6.61
C VAL A 168 -10.32 38.07 -6.63
N THR A 169 -10.03 39.19 -5.95
CA THR A 169 -8.66 39.68 -5.78
C THR A 169 -8.10 39.19 -4.45
N PHE A 170 -6.92 38.59 -4.50
CA PHE A 170 -6.14 38.19 -3.33
C PHE A 170 -4.89 39.07 -3.23
N THR A 171 -4.76 39.79 -2.13
CA THR A 171 -3.55 40.56 -1.81
C THR A 171 -2.59 39.64 -1.07
N LEU A 172 -1.36 39.50 -1.59
CA LEU A 172 -0.27 38.81 -0.91
C LEU A 172 0.53 39.84 -0.10
N GLU A 173 0.59 39.65 1.21
CA GLU A 173 1.36 40.48 2.13
C GLU A 173 2.63 39.73 2.57
N VAL A 174 3.72 40.47 2.80
CA VAL A 174 5.02 39.95 3.24
C VAL A 174 5.47 40.63 4.53
N ASP A 175 6.01 39.84 5.46
CA ASP A 175 6.81 40.32 6.58
C ASP A 175 8.27 39.95 6.28
N ARG A 176 9.05 40.94 5.85
CA ARG A 176 10.42 40.70 5.38
C ARG A 176 11.36 40.30 6.51
N GLU A 177 11.24 40.99 7.65
CA GLU A 177 12.17 40.90 8.77
C GLU A 177 11.67 39.99 9.90
N GLY A 178 10.45 39.44 9.79
CA GLY A 178 9.83 38.64 10.85
C GLY A 178 9.46 39.47 12.08
N THR A 179 9.14 40.74 11.89
CA THR A 179 8.83 41.69 12.98
C THR A 179 7.33 41.89 13.19
N ASN A 180 6.51 41.12 12.48
CA ASN A 180 5.06 41.27 12.39
C ASN A 180 4.62 42.62 11.79
N VAL A 181 5.45 43.19 10.92
CA VAL A 181 5.14 44.34 10.08
C VAL A 181 4.89 43.85 8.66
N TRP A 182 3.67 44.05 8.17
CA TRP A 182 3.20 43.50 6.90
C TRP A 182 3.08 44.60 5.86
N GLU A 183 3.59 44.34 4.67
CA GLU A 183 3.41 45.20 3.49
C GLU A 183 2.85 44.40 2.31
N THR A 184 2.15 45.06 1.40
CA THR A 184 1.69 44.43 0.16
C THR A 184 2.89 44.09 -0.71
N LEU A 185 3.03 42.81 -1.05
CA LEU A 185 4.02 42.34 -2.02
C LEU A 185 3.45 42.41 -3.44
N THR A 186 2.25 41.85 -3.65
CA THR A 186 1.56 41.83 -4.96
C THR A 186 0.08 41.50 -4.80
N GLU A 187 -0.70 41.62 -5.88
CA GLU A 187 -2.11 41.28 -5.92
C GLU A 187 -2.43 40.36 -7.11
N PHE A 188 -3.33 39.40 -6.89
CA PHE A 188 -3.78 38.45 -7.89
C PHE A 188 -5.29 38.57 -8.07
N THR A 189 -5.75 39.02 -9.23
CA THR A 189 -7.18 38.97 -9.58
C THR A 189 -7.46 37.69 -10.33
N VAL A 190 -8.04 36.72 -9.63
CA VAL A 190 -8.37 35.41 -10.17
C VAL A 190 -9.76 35.48 -10.81
N PRO A 191 -9.94 35.04 -12.09
CA PRO A 191 -11.25 35.04 -12.74
C PRO A 191 -12.27 34.16 -12.02
N ALA A 192 -13.56 34.37 -12.28
CA ALA A 192 -14.64 33.51 -11.80
C ALA A 192 -14.34 32.02 -12.05
N LYS A 193 -14.44 31.20 -10.99
CA LYS A 193 -14.09 29.77 -11.00
C LYS A 193 -12.69 29.48 -11.55
N GLY A 194 -11.78 30.45 -11.42
CA GLY A 194 -10.50 30.48 -12.09
C GLY A 194 -9.35 29.94 -11.26
N THR A 195 -8.19 30.00 -11.88
CA THR A 195 -6.91 29.62 -11.29
C THR A 195 -5.84 30.64 -11.64
N GLU A 196 -4.89 30.84 -10.74
CA GLU A 196 -3.70 31.65 -10.94
C GLU A 196 -2.48 30.91 -10.39
N SER A 197 -1.35 30.98 -11.09
CA SER A 197 -0.08 30.40 -10.64
C SER A 197 1.03 31.43 -10.74
N HIS A 198 1.71 31.67 -9.62
CA HIS A 198 2.81 32.62 -9.55
C HIS A 198 4.09 31.95 -9.09
N VAL A 199 5.16 32.11 -9.87
CA VAL A 199 6.51 31.67 -9.52
C VAL A 199 7.26 32.89 -9.01
N PHE A 200 7.64 32.86 -7.73
CA PHE A 200 8.32 33.98 -7.09
C PHE A 200 9.75 34.10 -7.58
N THR A 201 10.16 35.33 -7.84
CA THR A 201 11.55 35.71 -8.11
C THR A 201 12.39 35.72 -6.82
N ALA A 202 13.71 35.88 -6.96
CA ALA A 202 14.60 36.05 -5.82
C ALA A 202 14.36 37.37 -5.06
N ASP A 203 13.88 38.42 -5.75
CA ASP A 203 13.63 39.74 -5.17
C ASP A 203 12.33 39.78 -4.33
N GLU A 204 11.39 38.88 -4.64
CA GLU A 204 10.18 38.64 -3.85
C GLU A 204 10.51 37.82 -2.61
N ALA A 205 11.29 38.38 -1.67
CA ALA A 205 11.78 37.67 -0.48
C ALA A 205 11.24 38.25 0.83
N GLY A 206 11.18 37.40 1.85
CA GLY A 206 10.84 37.77 3.22
C GLY A 206 10.79 36.56 4.15
N ALA A 207 10.67 36.79 5.45
CA ALA A 207 10.54 35.73 6.44
C ALA A 207 9.20 34.99 6.28
N TRP A 208 8.11 35.74 6.12
CA TRP A 208 6.74 35.22 6.09
C TRP A 208 5.90 35.87 4.99
N VAL A 209 4.91 35.12 4.49
CA VAL A 209 3.84 35.64 3.62
C VAL A 209 2.48 35.27 4.18
N ARG A 210 1.45 36.04 3.83
CA ARG A 210 0.04 35.70 4.06
C ARG A 210 -0.84 36.28 2.95
N LEU A 211 -2.05 35.75 2.82
CA LEU A 211 -3.02 36.23 1.84
C LEU A 211 -4.19 36.93 2.52
N LYS A 212 -4.75 37.92 1.83
CA LYS A 212 -5.99 38.59 2.20
C LYS A 212 -6.94 38.59 1.01
N THR A 213 -8.19 38.19 1.22
CA THR A 213 -9.22 38.25 0.17
C THR A 213 -9.93 39.60 0.15
N SER A 214 -10.22 40.14 -1.05
CA SER A 214 -10.96 41.40 -1.20
C SER A 214 -12.48 41.24 -1.00
N ALA A 215 -13.02 40.05 -1.21
CA ALA A 215 -14.44 39.73 -1.14
C ALA A 215 -14.68 38.34 -0.55
N SER A 216 -15.93 38.05 -0.16
CA SER A 216 -16.30 36.68 0.22
C SER A 216 -16.13 35.75 -0.98
N ALA A 217 -15.59 34.56 -0.75
CA ALA A 217 -15.20 33.64 -1.80
C ALA A 217 -15.46 32.19 -1.40
N VAL A 218 -15.81 31.34 -2.37
CA VAL A 218 -16.20 29.94 -2.14
C VAL A 218 -15.09 29.00 -2.56
N GLY A 219 -14.81 27.97 -1.77
CA GLY A 219 -13.90 26.87 -2.12
C GLY A 219 -12.48 27.32 -2.46
N VAL A 220 -11.96 28.32 -1.76
CA VAL A 220 -10.64 28.90 -2.02
C VAL A 220 -9.54 27.91 -1.62
N THR A 221 -8.56 27.74 -2.51
CA THR A 221 -7.30 27.07 -2.20
C THR A 221 -6.14 28.00 -2.51
N ALA A 222 -5.24 28.15 -1.54
CA ALA A 222 -3.98 28.84 -1.69
C ALA A 222 -2.85 27.91 -1.28
N ASN A 223 -2.21 27.28 -2.26
CA ASN A 223 -1.22 26.23 -2.05
C ASN A 223 0.17 26.66 -2.51
N PHE A 224 1.15 26.50 -1.63
CA PHE A 224 2.54 26.79 -1.88
C PHE A 224 3.32 25.51 -2.21
N GLN A 225 4.26 25.63 -3.15
CA GLN A 225 5.21 24.58 -3.51
C GLN A 225 6.62 25.14 -3.58
N TYR A 226 7.51 24.66 -2.73
CA TYR A 226 8.87 25.12 -2.57
C TYR A 226 9.87 23.99 -2.75
N ARG A 227 11.05 24.34 -3.27
CA ARG A 227 12.20 23.45 -3.32
C ARG A 227 13.50 24.24 -3.37
N ASN A 228 14.56 23.62 -2.88
CA ASN A 228 15.92 24.05 -3.19
C ASN A 228 16.33 23.51 -4.56
N ARG A 229 17.35 24.14 -5.12
CA ARG A 229 18.10 23.59 -6.24
C ARG A 229 18.75 22.28 -5.79
N ASP A 230 18.67 21.28 -6.66
CA ASP A 230 19.35 20.00 -6.46
C ASP A 230 20.58 19.98 -7.36
N ASP A 231 21.75 20.13 -6.74
CA ASP A 231 23.04 20.17 -7.44
C ASP A 231 23.68 18.79 -7.61
N ARG A 232 22.97 17.72 -7.21
CA ARG A 232 23.43 16.35 -7.46
C ARG A 232 23.43 16.08 -8.96
N GLY A 233 24.52 15.51 -9.45
CA GLY A 233 24.62 15.04 -10.84
C GLY A 233 23.89 13.71 -11.06
N GLU A 234 23.97 13.19 -12.28
CA GLU A 234 23.43 11.87 -12.62
C GLU A 234 24.29 10.70 -12.12
N GLU A 235 25.50 10.99 -11.61
CA GLU A 235 26.42 9.99 -11.12
C GLU A 235 26.03 9.52 -9.72
N ASN A 236 25.92 8.19 -9.57
CA ASN A 236 25.74 7.58 -8.27
C ASN A 236 26.98 7.80 -7.38
N ALA A 237 26.75 8.08 -6.10
CA ALA A 237 27.83 8.12 -5.11
C ALA A 237 28.56 6.77 -5.03
N ALA A 238 29.84 6.79 -4.66
CA ALA A 238 30.69 5.60 -4.58
C ALA A 238 30.11 4.46 -3.71
N LEU A 239 29.25 4.79 -2.74
CA LEU A 239 28.58 3.79 -1.89
C LEU A 239 27.68 2.85 -2.69
N PHE A 240 27.22 3.25 -3.88
CA PHE A 240 26.37 2.47 -4.76
C PHE A 240 27.15 1.72 -5.85
N ALA A 241 28.49 1.76 -5.85
CA ALA A 241 29.32 1.08 -6.85
C ALA A 241 29.12 -0.45 -6.89
N GLY A 242 28.63 -1.05 -5.79
CA GLY A 242 28.27 -2.46 -5.72
C GLY A 242 26.88 -2.81 -6.27
N ILE A 243 26.06 -1.81 -6.62
CA ILE A 243 24.72 -2.04 -7.20
C ILE A 243 24.85 -2.13 -8.72
N THR A 244 24.21 -3.14 -9.28
CA THR A 244 24.19 -3.37 -10.73
C THR A 244 23.51 -2.20 -11.46
N ALA A 245 24.13 -1.72 -12.54
CA ALA A 245 23.58 -0.62 -13.32
C ALA A 245 22.33 -1.04 -14.12
N PRO A 246 21.42 -0.10 -14.46
CA PRO A 246 20.29 -0.39 -15.34
C PRO A 246 20.72 -1.07 -16.64
N GLY A 247 20.02 -2.13 -17.04
CA GLY A 247 20.31 -2.92 -18.25
C GLY A 247 21.42 -3.97 -18.10
N GLN A 248 22.04 -4.08 -16.93
CA GLN A 248 23.02 -5.14 -16.63
C GLN A 248 22.39 -6.26 -15.80
N LYS A 249 22.83 -7.51 -16.01
CA LYS A 249 22.45 -8.62 -15.14
C LYS A 249 23.21 -8.51 -13.83
N ALA A 250 22.50 -8.58 -12.71
CA ALA A 250 23.14 -8.59 -11.40
C ALA A 250 23.99 -9.85 -11.21
N ALA A 251 25.19 -9.69 -10.65
CA ALA A 251 26.06 -10.81 -10.32
C ALA A 251 25.50 -11.66 -9.16
N THR A 252 24.76 -11.03 -8.25
CA THR A 252 24.09 -11.69 -7.12
C THR A 252 22.86 -10.89 -6.75
N THR A 253 21.80 -11.60 -6.37
CA THR A 253 20.59 -11.03 -5.76
C THR A 253 20.48 -11.51 -4.32
N GLY A 254 19.81 -10.73 -3.49
CA GLY A 254 19.56 -11.16 -2.12
C GLY A 254 18.38 -10.45 -1.49
N VAL A 255 17.78 -11.12 -0.52
CA VAL A 255 16.66 -10.61 0.26
C VAL A 255 17.08 -10.53 1.72
N MET A 256 16.86 -9.38 2.34
CA MET A 256 17.12 -9.15 3.76
C MET A 256 15.82 -9.06 4.53
N ARG A 257 15.79 -9.64 5.73
CA ARG A 257 14.62 -9.58 6.62
C ARG A 257 15.02 -9.58 8.09
N SER A 258 14.39 -8.74 8.91
CA SER A 258 14.47 -8.86 10.37
C SER A 258 13.74 -10.13 10.85
N LEU A 259 14.41 -10.95 11.64
CA LEU A 259 13.92 -12.25 12.12
C LEU A 259 13.42 -12.18 13.58
N GLY A 260 14.09 -11.36 14.40
CA GLY A 260 13.87 -11.17 15.82
C GLY A 260 14.67 -9.98 16.39
N TYR A 261 14.71 -9.83 17.72
CA TYR A 261 15.34 -8.69 18.42
C TYR A 261 16.83 -8.48 18.08
N ASP A 262 17.55 -9.56 17.77
CA ASP A 262 19.00 -9.60 17.65
C ASP A 262 19.49 -10.18 16.31
N ARG A 263 18.60 -10.40 15.34
CA ARG A 263 18.92 -11.11 14.10
C ARG A 263 18.34 -10.46 12.84
N LEU A 264 19.22 -10.21 11.88
CA LEU A 264 18.87 -9.88 10.50
C LEU A 264 19.28 -11.04 9.59
N GLY A 265 18.30 -11.65 8.91
CA GLY A 265 18.53 -12.69 7.91
C GLY A 265 18.85 -12.10 6.55
N LEU A 266 19.76 -12.75 5.84
CA LEU A 266 20.11 -12.47 4.44
C LEU A 266 20.11 -13.79 3.67
N VAL A 267 19.27 -13.87 2.64
CA VAL A 267 19.34 -14.93 1.63
C VAL A 267 20.07 -14.37 0.41
N ALA A 268 21.15 -15.01 -0.04
CA ALA A 268 21.93 -14.61 -1.20
C ALA A 268 21.91 -15.72 -2.26
N GLY A 269 21.52 -15.41 -3.50
CA GLY A 269 21.39 -16.36 -4.61
C GLY A 269 20.48 -15.85 -5.73
N ASP A 270 20.59 -16.45 -6.93
CA ASP A 270 19.76 -16.15 -8.12
C ASP A 270 18.64 -17.20 -8.25
N GLY A 271 17.48 -16.96 -7.63
CA GLY A 271 16.36 -17.92 -7.56
C GLY A 271 16.51 -18.93 -6.42
N ASP A 272 15.76 -20.04 -6.48
CA ASP A 272 15.65 -21.03 -5.40
C ASP A 272 16.84 -22.04 -5.36
N ASP A 273 17.60 -22.15 -6.45
CA ASP A 273 18.72 -23.09 -6.56
C ASP A 273 20.04 -22.46 -6.08
N GLY A 274 20.70 -23.12 -5.12
CA GLY A 274 22.03 -22.70 -4.64
C GLY A 274 22.04 -21.46 -3.74
N VAL A 275 20.90 -21.13 -3.12
CA VAL A 275 20.79 -20.05 -2.14
C VAL A 275 21.64 -20.34 -0.89
N ARG A 276 22.29 -19.28 -0.39
CA ARG A 276 22.98 -19.31 0.90
C ARG A 276 22.26 -18.41 1.88
N TYR A 277 22.15 -18.88 3.11
CA TYR A 277 21.47 -18.16 4.18
C TYR A 277 22.46 -17.73 5.24
N TYR A 278 22.37 -16.46 5.62
CA TYR A 278 23.21 -15.84 6.63
C TYR A 278 22.37 -15.11 7.66
N GLU A 279 22.86 -15.07 8.88
CA GLU A 279 22.30 -14.24 9.95
C GLU A 279 23.36 -13.27 10.45
N LEU A 280 23.01 -11.99 10.51
CA LEU A 280 23.77 -10.96 11.20
C LEU A 280 23.28 -10.90 12.65
N ASN A 281 24.19 -11.16 13.60
CA ASN A 281 23.88 -11.16 15.03
C ASN A 281 24.04 -9.77 15.68
N GLU A 282 23.75 -9.66 16.97
CA GLU A 282 23.84 -8.42 17.76
C GLU A 282 25.26 -7.85 17.86
N LYS A 283 26.28 -8.66 17.55
CA LYS A 283 27.69 -8.27 17.52
C LYS A 283 28.15 -7.83 16.13
N LEU A 284 27.22 -7.74 15.17
CA LEU A 284 27.49 -7.44 13.76
C LEU A 284 28.35 -8.50 13.07
N GLU A 285 28.25 -9.75 13.51
CA GLU A 285 28.90 -10.89 12.87
C GLU A 285 27.91 -11.55 11.92
N LEU A 286 28.27 -11.65 10.64
CA LEU A 286 27.47 -12.33 9.62
C LEU A 286 27.93 -13.79 9.52
N THR A 287 27.06 -14.71 9.90
CA THR A 287 27.36 -16.15 9.92
C THR A 287 26.46 -16.91 8.99
N GLU A 288 27.02 -17.85 8.22
CA GLU A 288 26.24 -18.79 7.42
C GLU A 288 25.51 -19.78 8.34
N VAL A 289 24.24 -20.06 8.04
CA VAL A 289 23.39 -20.93 8.86
C VAL A 289 22.94 -22.14 8.04
N ASP A 290 23.19 -23.33 8.58
CA ASP A 290 22.82 -24.63 7.98
C ASP A 290 21.35 -24.99 8.24
N ASP A 291 20.46 -24.03 7.92
CA ASP A 291 19.02 -24.23 7.79
C ASP A 291 18.45 -23.25 6.74
N PRO A 292 18.94 -23.31 5.48
CA PRO A 292 18.51 -22.40 4.43
C PRO A 292 17.02 -22.56 4.09
N LYS A 293 16.43 -23.75 4.34
CA LYS A 293 15.02 -24.01 4.03
C LYS A 293 14.09 -23.21 4.94
N ALA A 294 14.24 -23.30 6.26
CA ALA A 294 13.35 -22.58 7.18
C ALA A 294 13.46 -21.05 6.99
N ALA A 295 14.65 -20.57 6.66
CA ALA A 295 14.88 -19.18 6.32
C ALA A 295 14.22 -18.76 5.01
N LEU A 296 14.34 -19.58 3.96
CA LEU A 296 13.72 -19.33 2.66
C LEU A 296 12.19 -19.33 2.78
N ASP A 297 11.61 -20.29 3.51
CA ASP A 297 10.17 -20.35 3.79
C ASP A 297 9.68 -19.05 4.45
N LEU A 298 10.46 -18.51 5.40
CA LEU A 298 10.16 -17.25 6.08
C LEU A 298 10.29 -16.04 5.14
N VAL A 299 11.27 -16.02 4.24
CA VAL A 299 11.42 -14.95 3.24
C VAL A 299 10.30 -15.01 2.20
N HIS A 300 9.92 -16.21 1.74
CA HIS A 300 8.84 -16.43 0.79
C HIS A 300 7.49 -15.98 1.35
N ALA A 301 7.22 -16.24 2.63
CA ALA A 301 6.00 -15.78 3.30
C ALA A 301 5.81 -14.25 3.31
N VAL A 302 6.87 -13.46 3.06
CA VAL A 302 6.82 -12.00 3.01
C VAL A 302 7.14 -11.40 1.65
N ARG A 303 7.26 -12.25 0.64
CA ARG A 303 7.44 -11.80 -0.73
C ARG A 303 6.23 -10.95 -1.12
N GLN A 304 6.47 -9.84 -1.80
CA GLN A 304 5.38 -9.07 -2.38
C GLN A 304 4.59 -9.97 -3.33
N PRO A 305 3.25 -9.97 -3.26
CA PRO A 305 2.42 -10.66 -4.24
C PRO A 305 2.85 -10.24 -5.65
N GLU A 306 3.25 -11.23 -6.45
CA GLU A 306 3.51 -10.97 -7.86
C GLU A 306 2.19 -10.63 -8.56
N LYS A 307 2.25 -9.86 -9.66
CA LYS A 307 1.14 -9.52 -10.59
C LYS A 307 0.31 -8.26 -10.30
N SER A 308 0.54 -7.49 -9.25
CA SER A 308 -0.16 -6.19 -9.07
C SER A 308 0.42 -5.03 -9.91
N ILE A 309 1.62 -5.22 -10.49
CA ILE A 309 2.38 -4.17 -11.18
C ILE A 309 2.61 -4.58 -12.64
N THR A 310 2.20 -3.71 -13.56
CA THR A 310 2.52 -3.79 -14.99
C THR A 310 3.30 -2.56 -15.42
N GLU A 311 3.74 -2.50 -16.67
CA GLU A 311 4.29 -1.28 -17.25
C GLU A 311 3.77 -1.03 -18.66
N ASP A 312 3.73 0.23 -19.04
CA ASP A 312 3.61 0.63 -20.44
C ASP A 312 4.78 1.54 -20.82
N ALA A 313 4.70 2.23 -21.96
CA ALA A 313 5.79 3.09 -22.42
C ALA A 313 6.16 4.22 -21.43
N ALA A 314 5.20 4.73 -20.66
CA ALA A 314 5.36 5.94 -19.86
C ALA A 314 5.28 5.70 -18.34
N SER A 315 4.79 4.55 -17.89
CA SER A 315 4.50 4.35 -16.47
C SER A 315 4.70 2.93 -15.99
N VAL A 316 5.05 2.82 -14.70
CA VAL A 316 4.73 1.63 -13.90
C VAL A 316 3.27 1.77 -13.47
N VAL A 317 2.47 0.74 -13.71
CA VAL A 317 1.01 0.73 -13.50
C VAL A 317 0.68 -0.25 -12.39
N LEU A 318 0.11 0.28 -11.30
CA LEU A 318 -0.42 -0.52 -10.19
C LEU A 318 -1.94 -0.51 -10.26
N ILE A 319 -2.56 -1.69 -10.26
CA ILE A 319 -4.02 -1.83 -10.14
C ILE A 319 -4.32 -2.41 -8.76
N GLU A 320 -5.08 -1.66 -7.96
CA GLU A 320 -5.49 -2.05 -6.62
C GLU A 320 -6.89 -1.50 -6.34
N ASP A 321 -7.77 -2.30 -5.72
CA ASP A 321 -9.12 -1.89 -5.28
C ASP A 321 -9.93 -1.18 -6.38
N GLY A 322 -9.83 -1.68 -7.62
CA GLY A 322 -10.49 -1.10 -8.79
C GLY A 322 -9.92 0.25 -9.25
N LYS A 323 -8.84 0.73 -8.61
CA LYS A 323 -8.14 1.96 -8.96
C LYS A 323 -6.86 1.66 -9.72
N ARG A 324 -6.58 2.49 -10.71
CA ARG A 324 -5.35 2.43 -11.50
C ARG A 324 -4.44 3.59 -11.11
N TYR A 325 -3.28 3.28 -10.54
CA TYR A 325 -2.23 4.24 -10.23
C TYR A 325 -1.14 4.16 -11.29
N ARG A 326 -0.70 5.32 -11.78
CA ARG A 326 0.34 5.43 -12.79
C ARG A 326 1.52 6.18 -12.20
N LEU A 327 2.61 5.47 -11.96
CA LEU A 327 3.84 6.01 -11.41
C LEU A 327 4.78 6.35 -12.57
N PRO A 328 5.39 7.55 -12.59
CA PRO A 328 6.39 7.90 -13.60
C PRO A 328 7.53 6.88 -13.59
N LYS A 329 8.01 6.49 -14.78
CA LYS A 329 9.19 5.64 -14.90
C LYS A 329 10.28 6.31 -15.72
N ASN A 330 11.52 5.97 -15.41
CA ASN A 330 12.66 6.32 -16.25
C ASN A 330 12.67 5.39 -17.48
N GLU A 331 13.01 5.88 -18.67
CA GLU A 331 13.09 5.06 -19.89
C GLU A 331 14.13 3.91 -19.78
N ARG A 332 15.14 4.08 -18.92
CA ARG A 332 16.12 3.05 -18.59
C ARG A 332 15.57 1.97 -17.66
N TYR A 333 14.42 2.21 -17.01
CA TYR A 333 13.75 1.20 -16.23
C TYR A 333 13.08 0.20 -17.18
N GLN A 334 13.53 -1.05 -17.09
CA GLN A 334 12.88 -2.20 -17.70
C GLN A 334 12.43 -3.07 -16.55
N MET A 335 11.14 -3.41 -16.52
CA MET A 335 10.70 -4.41 -15.56
C MET A 335 11.42 -5.71 -15.91
N MET A 336 12.24 -6.24 -14.99
CA MET A 336 12.81 -7.57 -15.20
C MET A 336 11.61 -8.51 -15.37
N ALA A 337 11.50 -9.13 -16.54
CA ALA A 337 10.47 -10.13 -16.78
C ALA A 337 10.56 -11.11 -15.61
N ALA A 338 9.47 -11.26 -14.86
CA ALA A 338 9.33 -12.41 -13.98
C ALA A 338 9.68 -13.63 -14.83
N LYS A 339 10.46 -14.58 -14.29
CA LYS A 339 10.68 -15.87 -14.95
C LYS A 339 9.32 -16.33 -15.46
N ALA A 340 9.26 -16.58 -16.77
CA ALA A 340 8.04 -16.63 -17.53
C ALA A 340 7.10 -17.75 -17.07
N ASP A 341 6.32 -17.49 -16.03
CA ASP A 341 4.96 -17.99 -15.91
C ASP A 341 4.05 -16.82 -16.25
N SER A 342 3.81 -16.68 -17.56
CA SER A 342 3.02 -15.59 -18.14
C SER A 342 1.69 -15.41 -17.38
N PRO A 343 1.35 -14.20 -16.89
CA PRO A 343 0.04 -13.93 -16.32
C PRO A 343 -1.05 -14.02 -17.41
N GLN A 344 -2.03 -14.91 -17.23
CA GLN A 344 -3.26 -14.92 -18.03
C GLN A 344 -4.35 -14.18 -17.24
N VAL A 345 -4.37 -12.85 -17.36
CA VAL A 345 -5.33 -11.95 -16.68
C VAL A 345 -6.77 -12.21 -17.15
N GLY A 346 -7.73 -12.17 -16.22
CA GLY A 346 -9.17 -12.08 -16.51
C GLY A 346 -9.87 -13.38 -16.87
N ARG A 347 -9.28 -14.53 -16.51
CA ARG A 347 -9.94 -15.83 -16.67
C ARG A 347 -10.82 -16.14 -15.45
N THR A 348 -12.11 -16.36 -15.68
CA THR A 348 -13.06 -16.80 -14.65
C THR A 348 -13.05 -18.32 -14.54
N LEU A 349 -13.73 -18.90 -13.56
CA LEU A 349 -13.83 -20.37 -13.41
C LEU A 349 -14.28 -21.03 -14.72
N LYS A 350 -15.20 -20.37 -15.44
CA LYS A 350 -15.70 -20.79 -16.76
C LYS A 350 -14.59 -21.10 -17.76
N ASP A 351 -13.54 -20.28 -17.79
CA ASP A 351 -12.44 -20.47 -18.73
C ASP A 351 -11.60 -21.71 -18.43
N PHE A 352 -11.72 -22.28 -17.23
CA PHE A 352 -10.99 -23.47 -16.81
C PHE A 352 -11.82 -24.74 -16.77
N LEU A 353 -13.15 -24.68 -16.98
CA LEU A 353 -14.02 -25.86 -16.86
C LEU A 353 -13.66 -27.00 -17.81
N ASP A 354 -13.11 -26.70 -18.99
CA ASP A 354 -12.61 -27.74 -19.91
C ASP A 354 -11.42 -28.54 -19.35
N GLN A 355 -10.72 -27.99 -18.36
CA GLN A 355 -9.59 -28.63 -17.66
C GLN A 355 -10.02 -29.30 -16.35
N SER A 356 -11.29 -29.15 -15.96
CA SER A 356 -11.80 -29.73 -14.72
C SER A 356 -11.75 -31.26 -14.77
N LEU A 357 -11.13 -31.87 -13.77
CA LEU A 357 -11.00 -33.32 -13.61
C LEU A 357 -12.33 -34.01 -13.31
N THR A 358 -13.33 -33.25 -12.85
CA THR A 358 -14.68 -33.72 -12.56
C THR A 358 -15.62 -33.59 -13.76
N LYS A 359 -15.26 -32.85 -14.81
CA LYS A 359 -16.13 -32.63 -15.97
C LYS A 359 -16.48 -33.96 -16.64
N GLY A 360 -17.78 -34.26 -16.72
CA GLY A 360 -18.31 -35.52 -17.26
C GLY A 360 -18.11 -36.75 -16.37
N ALA A 361 -17.76 -36.57 -15.08
CA ALA A 361 -17.70 -37.66 -14.12
C ALA A 361 -19.07 -38.37 -14.00
N LYS A 362 -19.04 -39.66 -13.66
CA LYS A 362 -20.29 -40.38 -13.37
C LYS A 362 -20.80 -39.92 -12.01
N VAL A 363 -22.04 -39.47 -11.98
CA VAL A 363 -22.64 -38.88 -10.78
C VAL A 363 -23.63 -39.84 -10.13
N THR A 364 -23.53 -39.99 -8.81
CA THR A 364 -24.56 -40.61 -7.98
C THR A 364 -24.97 -39.62 -6.90
N VAL A 365 -26.25 -39.48 -6.61
CA VAL A 365 -26.75 -38.48 -5.66
C VAL A 365 -27.71 -39.08 -4.64
N SER A 366 -27.82 -38.41 -3.51
CA SER A 366 -28.80 -38.76 -2.47
C SER A 366 -30.24 -38.67 -2.97
N SER A 367 -30.52 -37.67 -3.80
CA SER A 367 -31.84 -37.37 -4.34
C SER A 367 -31.76 -36.32 -5.44
N THR A 368 -32.80 -36.24 -6.27
CA THR A 368 -32.88 -35.31 -7.40
C THR A 368 -34.26 -34.68 -7.48
N HIS A 369 -34.32 -33.36 -7.63
CA HIS A 369 -35.55 -32.65 -8.00
C HIS A 369 -35.78 -32.78 -9.52
N GLU A 370 -37.00 -33.17 -9.94
CA GLU A 370 -37.32 -33.74 -11.27
C GLU A 370 -36.79 -33.00 -12.52
N ALA A 371 -36.50 -31.70 -12.45
CA ALA A 371 -36.01 -30.89 -13.57
C ALA A 371 -34.49 -30.58 -13.55
N TYR A 372 -33.75 -31.06 -12.55
CA TYR A 372 -32.37 -30.65 -12.24
C TYR A 372 -31.45 -31.86 -12.07
N ALA A 373 -31.05 -32.43 -13.20
CA ALA A 373 -30.28 -33.66 -13.27
C ALA A 373 -28.93 -33.55 -12.54
N PRO A 374 -28.45 -34.64 -11.90
CA PRO A 374 -27.18 -34.63 -11.17
C PRO A 374 -25.95 -34.38 -12.05
N GLU A 375 -26.03 -34.75 -13.33
CA GLU A 375 -24.97 -34.54 -14.31
C GLU A 375 -24.68 -33.05 -14.57
N ASN A 376 -25.66 -32.18 -14.31
CA ASN A 376 -25.48 -30.73 -14.47
C ASN A 376 -24.40 -30.17 -13.53
N ALA A 377 -24.11 -30.81 -12.40
CA ALA A 377 -23.08 -30.35 -11.47
C ALA A 377 -21.64 -30.58 -11.97
N VAL A 378 -21.47 -31.19 -13.15
CA VAL A 378 -20.17 -31.54 -13.75
C VAL A 378 -20.17 -31.41 -15.27
N ASP A 379 -21.07 -30.59 -15.84
CA ASP A 379 -21.19 -30.43 -17.29
C ASP A 379 -20.31 -29.30 -17.85
N GLY A 380 -19.77 -28.45 -16.98
CA GLY A 380 -18.97 -27.28 -17.34
C GLY A 380 -19.80 -26.08 -17.78
N VAL A 381 -21.06 -25.97 -17.34
CA VAL A 381 -22.00 -24.89 -17.70
C VAL A 381 -22.38 -24.07 -16.46
N LEU A 382 -21.94 -22.81 -16.40
CA LEU A 382 -22.23 -21.89 -15.28
C LEU A 382 -23.29 -20.81 -15.59
N ASP A 383 -23.55 -20.53 -16.86
CA ASP A 383 -24.37 -19.37 -17.29
C ASP A 383 -25.85 -19.71 -17.54
N ASP A 384 -26.27 -20.94 -17.26
CA ASP A 384 -27.65 -21.39 -17.44
C ASP A 384 -28.28 -21.71 -16.07
N GLU A 385 -29.33 -20.99 -15.70
CA GLU A 385 -30.09 -21.22 -14.48
C GLU A 385 -30.80 -22.59 -14.44
N ALA A 386 -30.89 -23.30 -15.57
CA ALA A 386 -31.32 -24.69 -15.64
C ALA A 386 -30.17 -25.71 -15.45
N ALA A 387 -28.91 -25.31 -15.62
CA ALA A 387 -27.71 -26.16 -15.49
C ALA A 387 -27.23 -26.20 -14.03
N ARG A 388 -28.04 -26.83 -13.17
CA ARG A 388 -27.65 -27.19 -11.80
C ARG A 388 -28.27 -28.51 -11.38
N TRP A 389 -27.63 -29.19 -10.46
CA TRP A 389 -28.26 -30.24 -9.67
C TRP A 389 -28.97 -29.63 -8.46
N ILE A 390 -30.13 -30.19 -8.11
CA ILE A 390 -30.86 -29.84 -6.90
C ILE A 390 -31.26 -31.12 -6.15
N SER A 391 -30.90 -31.21 -4.86
CA SER A 391 -31.37 -32.27 -3.97
C SER A 391 -32.86 -32.12 -3.64
N THR A 392 -33.54 -33.15 -3.14
CA THR A 392 -34.87 -32.97 -2.51
C THR A 392 -34.78 -32.26 -1.14
N ASN A 393 -35.93 -31.87 -0.58
CA ASN A 393 -36.00 -31.04 0.63
C ASN A 393 -35.46 -31.70 1.92
N THR A 394 -34.79 -30.88 2.74
CA THR A 394 -34.41 -31.05 4.17
C THR A 394 -33.70 -32.34 4.56
N GLY A 395 -32.48 -32.21 5.10
CA GLY A 395 -31.69 -33.32 5.62
C GLY A 395 -30.30 -33.37 4.97
N LEU A 396 -29.65 -34.53 5.07
CA LEU A 396 -28.35 -34.76 4.45
C LEU A 396 -28.52 -34.93 2.92
N GLY A 397 -28.04 -33.95 2.16
CA GLY A 397 -27.90 -34.05 0.70
C GLY A 397 -26.44 -34.35 0.35
N TRP A 398 -26.22 -35.23 -0.62
CA TRP A 398 -24.88 -35.53 -1.10
C TRP A 398 -24.84 -35.81 -2.60
N ILE A 399 -23.68 -35.52 -3.19
CA ILE A 399 -23.33 -35.84 -4.58
C ILE A 399 -21.97 -36.52 -4.60
N GLU A 400 -21.92 -37.70 -5.21
CA GLU A 400 -20.75 -38.54 -5.38
C GLU A 400 -20.33 -38.53 -6.85
N LEU A 401 -19.05 -38.31 -7.09
CA LEU A 401 -18.42 -38.26 -8.42
C LEU A 401 -17.43 -39.43 -8.54
N ASP A 402 -17.60 -40.26 -9.57
CA ASP A 402 -16.61 -41.26 -9.99
C ASP A 402 -15.81 -40.70 -11.18
N LEU A 403 -14.54 -40.41 -10.92
CA LEU A 403 -13.58 -39.82 -11.87
C LEU A 403 -13.00 -40.87 -12.84
N GLY A 404 -13.42 -42.15 -12.71
CA GLY A 404 -13.04 -43.28 -13.56
C GLY A 404 -11.61 -43.81 -13.34
N SER A 405 -10.73 -43.00 -12.76
CA SER A 405 -9.35 -43.34 -12.39
C SER A 405 -8.92 -42.45 -11.22
N GLU A 406 -7.91 -42.88 -10.47
CA GLU A 406 -7.32 -42.04 -9.42
C GLU A 406 -6.71 -40.76 -10.03
N LYS A 407 -7.07 -39.61 -9.44
CA LYS A 407 -6.58 -38.28 -9.81
C LYS A 407 -5.86 -37.63 -8.64
N THR A 408 -4.81 -36.89 -8.94
CA THR A 408 -4.21 -35.93 -8.03
C THR A 408 -5.00 -34.62 -8.11
N ILE A 409 -5.47 -34.10 -6.98
CA ILE A 409 -6.26 -32.87 -6.91
C ILE A 409 -5.61 -31.94 -5.88
N ARG A 410 -5.27 -30.71 -6.30
CA ARG A 410 -4.76 -29.65 -5.41
C ARG A 410 -5.77 -28.56 -5.11
N SER A 411 -6.75 -28.35 -5.98
CA SER A 411 -7.84 -27.42 -5.71
C SER A 411 -9.19 -27.93 -6.18
N LEU A 412 -10.24 -27.46 -5.51
CA LEU A 412 -11.63 -27.81 -5.79
C LEU A 412 -12.49 -26.56 -5.67
N TRP A 413 -13.39 -26.37 -6.61
CA TRP A 413 -14.39 -25.31 -6.62
C TRP A 413 -15.78 -25.92 -6.53
N VAL A 414 -16.60 -25.41 -5.61
CA VAL A 414 -18.01 -25.76 -5.50
C VAL A 414 -18.83 -24.51 -5.75
N VAL A 415 -19.52 -24.48 -6.89
CA VAL A 415 -20.42 -23.38 -7.26
C VAL A 415 -21.83 -23.73 -6.83
N SER A 416 -22.37 -22.99 -5.87
CA SER A 416 -23.66 -23.28 -5.24
C SER A 416 -24.53 -22.04 -5.06
N GLY A 417 -25.84 -22.23 -5.04
CA GLY A 417 -26.78 -21.14 -4.78
C GLY A 417 -27.98 -21.08 -5.72
N TRP A 418 -28.58 -19.90 -5.79
CA TRP A 418 -29.64 -19.56 -6.75
C TRP A 418 -29.64 -18.04 -6.98
N ASN A 419 -29.81 -17.60 -8.24
CA ASN A 419 -29.86 -16.17 -8.61
C ASN A 419 -28.68 -15.34 -8.07
N LYS A 420 -27.51 -15.97 -7.89
CA LYS A 420 -26.31 -15.31 -7.34
C LYS A 420 -26.53 -14.66 -5.96
N ASP A 421 -27.51 -15.15 -5.20
CA ASP A 421 -27.88 -14.61 -3.89
C ASP A 421 -27.22 -15.43 -2.76
N PRO A 422 -26.38 -14.80 -1.91
CA PRO A 422 -25.71 -15.45 -0.77
C PRO A 422 -26.65 -16.14 0.22
N GLN A 423 -27.96 -15.86 0.20
CA GLN A 423 -28.91 -16.55 1.08
C GLN A 423 -29.15 -18.02 0.67
N TYR A 424 -28.91 -18.38 -0.60
CA TYR A 424 -29.22 -19.71 -1.13
C TYR A 424 -28.00 -20.62 -1.31
N VAL A 425 -26.79 -20.14 -1.03
CA VAL A 425 -25.54 -20.90 -1.20
C VAL A 425 -25.43 -22.06 -0.21
N ALA A 426 -24.63 -23.07 -0.55
CA ALA A 426 -24.27 -24.13 0.37
C ALA A 426 -23.28 -23.59 1.41
N LYS A 427 -23.80 -23.02 2.50
CA LYS A 427 -22.97 -22.40 3.55
C LYS A 427 -22.10 -23.40 4.29
N ASN A 428 -22.59 -24.63 4.43
CA ASN A 428 -21.96 -25.69 5.19
C ASN A 428 -21.93 -26.97 4.35
N PHE A 429 -20.74 -27.44 3.99
CA PHE A 429 -20.56 -28.72 3.31
C PHE A 429 -19.18 -29.31 3.60
N ASP A 430 -19.07 -30.62 3.36
CA ASP A 430 -17.86 -31.41 3.53
C ASP A 430 -17.43 -32.00 2.19
N VAL A 431 -16.12 -32.02 1.97
CA VAL A 431 -15.47 -32.70 0.85
C VAL A 431 -14.83 -33.98 1.36
N GLU A 432 -15.26 -35.10 0.81
CA GLU A 432 -14.85 -36.44 1.23
C GLU A 432 -14.30 -37.23 0.03
N ILE A 433 -13.36 -38.13 0.29
CA ILE A 433 -12.84 -39.08 -0.69
C ILE A 433 -13.11 -40.50 -0.23
N LYS A 434 -13.25 -41.43 -1.18
CA LYS A 434 -13.42 -42.84 -0.84
C LYS A 434 -12.08 -43.54 -0.66
N VAL A 435 -11.86 -44.12 0.52
CA VAL A 435 -10.67 -44.90 0.86
C VAL A 435 -11.11 -46.31 1.24
N GLY A 436 -10.92 -47.27 0.33
CA GLY A 436 -11.55 -48.59 0.44
C GLY A 436 -13.06 -48.47 0.25
N ASP A 437 -13.84 -48.98 1.21
CA ASP A 437 -15.31 -48.90 1.22
C ASP A 437 -15.86 -47.73 2.06
N GLU A 438 -14.98 -46.92 2.66
CA GLU A 438 -15.35 -45.82 3.55
C GLU A 438 -15.13 -44.46 2.92
N TRP A 439 -16.06 -43.53 3.17
CA TRP A 439 -15.89 -42.12 2.87
C TRP A 439 -15.15 -41.43 4.00
N LYS A 440 -14.10 -40.68 3.67
CA LYS A 440 -13.27 -39.96 4.62
C LYS A 440 -13.21 -38.48 4.26
N LEU A 441 -13.44 -37.64 5.27
CA LEU A 441 -13.25 -36.19 5.17
C LEU A 441 -11.80 -35.87 4.78
N VAL A 442 -11.65 -34.99 3.80
CA VAL A 442 -10.35 -34.47 3.38
C VAL A 442 -9.86 -33.40 4.36
N PRO A 443 -8.58 -33.40 4.77
CA PRO A 443 -7.98 -32.28 5.50
C PRO A 443 -8.14 -30.96 4.72
N GLY A 444 -8.80 -29.97 5.33
CA GLY A 444 -9.15 -28.70 4.66
C GLY A 444 -10.42 -28.77 3.78
N GLY A 445 -11.14 -29.89 3.80
CA GLY A 445 -12.39 -30.11 3.07
C GLY A 445 -13.67 -29.67 3.79
N GLU A 446 -13.59 -29.16 5.02
CA GLU A 446 -14.75 -28.66 5.76
C GLU A 446 -15.00 -27.18 5.45
N VAL A 447 -16.17 -26.88 4.89
CA VAL A 447 -16.63 -25.51 4.65
C VAL A 447 -17.77 -25.20 5.63
N ARG A 448 -17.65 -24.09 6.36
CA ARG A 448 -18.63 -23.64 7.36
C ARG A 448 -18.94 -22.16 7.19
N ASP A 449 -20.22 -21.80 7.34
CA ASP A 449 -20.76 -20.44 7.24
C ASP A 449 -20.28 -19.63 6.02
N SER A 450 -20.00 -20.29 4.90
CA SER A 450 -19.50 -19.63 3.69
C SER A 450 -20.60 -18.80 3.01
N PRO A 451 -20.37 -17.49 2.73
CA PRO A 451 -21.30 -16.68 1.97
C PRO A 451 -21.06 -16.75 0.45
N ARG A 452 -20.09 -17.56 0.01
CA ARG A 452 -19.60 -17.54 -1.37
C ARG A 452 -20.45 -18.43 -2.28
N VAL A 453 -20.83 -17.88 -3.44
CA VAL A 453 -21.41 -18.64 -4.55
C VAL A 453 -20.37 -19.60 -5.12
N GLU A 454 -19.16 -19.11 -5.35
CA GLU A 454 -17.99 -19.90 -5.75
C GLU A 454 -17.09 -20.14 -4.54
N ALA A 455 -17.19 -21.33 -3.95
CA ALA A 455 -16.36 -21.73 -2.82
C ALA A 455 -15.10 -22.47 -3.33
N GLU A 456 -13.94 -21.83 -3.20
CA GLU A 456 -12.64 -22.44 -3.49
C GLU A 456 -12.08 -23.14 -2.25
N LEU A 457 -11.62 -24.37 -2.45
CA LEU A 457 -10.83 -25.14 -1.49
C LEU A 457 -9.46 -25.41 -2.11
N ARG A 458 -8.40 -25.04 -1.38
CA ARG A 458 -7.00 -25.35 -1.72
C ARG A 458 -6.47 -26.34 -0.70
N PHE A 459 -5.98 -27.48 -1.16
CA PHE A 459 -5.43 -28.51 -0.28
C PHE A 459 -3.92 -28.28 -0.11
N GLU A 460 -3.48 -28.15 1.14
CA GLU A 460 -2.07 -27.96 1.50
C GLU A 460 -1.22 -29.13 0.96
N GLU A 461 -1.74 -30.35 1.13
CA GLU A 461 -1.24 -31.57 0.51
C GLU A 461 -2.22 -32.04 -0.59
N PRO A 462 -1.74 -32.45 -1.78
CA PRO A 462 -2.61 -32.99 -2.82
C PRO A 462 -3.41 -34.19 -2.32
N ILE A 463 -4.69 -34.25 -2.67
CA ILE A 463 -5.49 -35.44 -2.44
C ILE A 463 -5.39 -36.39 -3.64
N GLN A 464 -5.32 -37.68 -3.35
CA GLN A 464 -5.48 -38.75 -4.35
C GLN A 464 -6.90 -39.28 -4.26
N ALA A 465 -7.67 -39.16 -5.33
CA ALA A 465 -9.07 -39.55 -5.33
C ALA A 465 -9.49 -40.14 -6.67
N GLN A 466 -10.08 -41.33 -6.65
CA GLN A 466 -10.92 -41.83 -7.76
C GLN A 466 -12.40 -41.45 -7.56
N GLN A 467 -12.84 -41.38 -6.31
CA GLN A 467 -14.21 -41.03 -5.95
C GLN A 467 -14.21 -39.86 -4.97
N LEU A 468 -14.99 -38.83 -5.28
CA LEU A 468 -15.14 -37.60 -4.50
C LEU A 468 -16.60 -37.44 -4.08
N ARG A 469 -16.87 -36.92 -2.89
CA ARG A 469 -18.22 -36.61 -2.42
C ARG A 469 -18.30 -35.22 -1.83
N ILE A 470 -19.36 -34.49 -2.18
CA ILE A 470 -19.78 -33.27 -1.48
C ILE A 470 -21.02 -33.62 -0.68
N SER A 471 -20.98 -33.41 0.64
CA SER A 471 -22.11 -33.67 1.53
C SER A 471 -22.46 -32.44 2.36
N ALA A 472 -23.76 -32.17 2.54
CA ALA A 472 -24.23 -31.00 3.25
C ALA A 472 -25.56 -31.30 3.96
N VAL A 473 -25.67 -30.89 5.22
CA VAL A 473 -26.94 -30.91 5.96
C VAL A 473 -27.65 -29.58 5.71
N ASN A 474 -28.75 -29.63 4.95
CA ASN A 474 -29.44 -28.43 4.51
C ASN A 474 -30.83 -28.32 5.13
N THR A 475 -31.21 -27.08 5.51
CA THR A 475 -32.56 -26.72 5.96
C THR A 475 -33.53 -26.45 4.79
N GLY A 476 -33.06 -26.65 3.56
CA GLY A 476 -33.78 -26.49 2.30
C GLY A 476 -33.10 -27.29 1.19
N PHE A 477 -33.15 -26.78 -0.04
CA PHE A 477 -32.51 -27.41 -1.20
C PHE A 477 -30.99 -27.21 -1.22
N LEU A 478 -30.22 -28.26 -1.47
CA LEU A 478 -28.82 -28.15 -1.91
C LEU A 478 -28.83 -27.88 -3.42
N ARG A 479 -28.19 -26.80 -3.85
CA ARG A 479 -28.12 -26.40 -5.26
C ARG A 479 -26.68 -26.26 -5.66
N ILE A 480 -26.24 -27.07 -6.61
CA ILE A 480 -24.87 -27.07 -7.10
C ILE A 480 -24.91 -26.88 -8.61
N TYR A 481 -24.34 -25.78 -9.07
CA TYR A 481 -24.15 -25.49 -10.50
C TYR A 481 -22.96 -26.27 -11.03
N GLU A 482 -21.84 -26.30 -10.30
CA GLU A 482 -20.64 -26.98 -10.78
C GLU A 482 -19.76 -27.41 -9.60
N ILE A 483 -19.12 -28.57 -9.74
CA ILE A 483 -18.00 -29.02 -8.91
C ILE A 483 -16.83 -29.17 -9.85
N ALA A 484 -15.81 -28.32 -9.71
CA ALA A 484 -14.64 -28.33 -10.58
C ALA A 484 -13.36 -28.63 -9.80
N ALA A 485 -12.72 -29.77 -10.09
CA ALA A 485 -11.46 -30.17 -9.46
C ALA A 485 -10.27 -29.97 -10.40
N PHE A 486 -9.13 -29.55 -9.88
CA PHE A 486 -7.92 -29.32 -10.67
C PHE A 486 -6.69 -29.98 -10.05
N GLU A 487 -5.81 -30.47 -10.93
CA GLU A 487 -4.51 -31.06 -10.55
C GLU A 487 -3.59 -30.03 -9.88
N GLU A 488 -3.78 -28.74 -10.22
CA GLU A 488 -3.06 -27.59 -9.69
C GLU A 488 -4.03 -26.58 -9.03
N CYS A 489 -3.50 -25.43 -8.59
CA CYS A 489 -4.28 -24.28 -8.11
C CYS A 489 -4.33 -23.19 -9.20
N PRO A 490 -5.20 -23.31 -10.22
CA PRO A 490 -5.31 -22.31 -11.28
C PRO A 490 -5.67 -20.94 -10.68
N ASP A 491 -5.12 -19.90 -11.29
CA ASP A 491 -5.34 -18.51 -10.90
C ASP A 491 -6.70 -18.05 -11.46
N ILE A 492 -7.76 -18.42 -10.76
CA ILE A 492 -9.15 -18.12 -11.12
C ILE A 492 -9.60 -16.86 -10.39
N GLU A 493 -10.04 -15.84 -11.12
CA GLU A 493 -10.72 -14.69 -10.54
C GLU A 493 -12.21 -15.06 -10.32
N PRO A 494 -12.72 -15.10 -9.08
CA PRO A 494 -14.14 -15.32 -8.85
C PRO A 494 -14.96 -14.18 -9.47
N GLU A 495 -16.12 -14.47 -10.07
CA GLU A 495 -16.99 -13.40 -10.56
C GLU A 495 -17.36 -12.45 -9.40
N ARG A 496 -16.90 -11.19 -9.48
CA ARG A 496 -17.32 -10.14 -8.54
C ARG A 496 -18.75 -9.74 -8.88
N PHE A 497 -19.69 -10.15 -8.03
CA PHE A 497 -21.05 -9.60 -8.08
C PHE A 497 -21.08 -8.31 -7.29
N ASP A 498 -21.07 -7.19 -8.01
CA ASP A 498 -21.13 -5.82 -7.49
C ASP A 498 -22.45 -5.59 -6.73
N GLY A 499 -22.47 -6.04 -5.48
CA GLY A 499 -23.61 -5.97 -4.57
C GLY A 499 -23.42 -4.96 -3.45
N PHE A 500 -22.77 -3.82 -3.69
CA PHE A 500 -22.78 -2.70 -2.74
C PHE A 500 -22.88 -1.37 -3.47
N GLY A 501 -24.12 -0.88 -3.59
CA GLY A 501 -24.38 0.53 -3.84
C GLY A 501 -23.82 1.39 -2.69
N PRO A 502 -23.40 2.63 -2.97
CA PRO A 502 -22.77 3.50 -1.99
C PRO A 502 -23.75 3.84 -0.87
N ALA A 503 -23.44 3.39 0.35
CA ALA A 503 -24.03 3.96 1.57
C ALA A 503 -23.17 5.14 2.01
N ARG A 504 -23.87 6.24 2.33
CA ARG A 504 -23.36 7.60 2.60
C ARG A 504 -22.32 7.71 3.70
#